data_AF-A0A936BP10-F1
#
_entry.id   AF-A0A936BP10-F1
#
_cell.length_a   1.000
_cell.length_b   1.000
_cell.length_c   1.000
_cell.angle_alpha   90.00
_cell.angle_beta   90.00
_cell.angle_gamma   90.00
#
_symmetry.space_group_name_H-M   'P 1'
#
loop_
_entity.id
_entity.type
_entity.pdbx_description
1 polymer ?
#
loop_
_entity_poly.entity_id
_entity_poly.type
_entity_poly.pdbx_seq_one_letter_code
_entity_poly.pdbx_strand_id
1 'polypeptide(L)'
;MTNKDKPKQRARQIQIVEVIREHFAELEGLAATLSVVASNRTRQLLLDHVKNDLFRTIASLDSVKEPTSFFDPSDPQTAGRLVAVALLAQPRVPFDRIFRSYGGGVYAIYYIGKHPAYAAISGTESPIYVGKADPASPQARTPREQGPRLYSRLVDHRKAIRTVEAHALKNGLPDLLLVSDFECRKLVTATNAQLFAEAHLIDIFKPIWNWDTNVCWGISKHGDTDGRSNSRSPWDVIHPGRVWAMLEKLEDARPPERILQDIANHFVKHPPFTNRDDIIDRFLEAFAQDPLIATSPVTDEEGNLEVGEAALDQKASENGSRSRP
;
A
#
# COMPACT_ATOMS: atom_id res chain seq x y z
N MET A 1 -48.40 44.64 34.59
CA MET A 1 -48.33 43.24 35.07
C MET A 1 -47.49 42.45 34.10
N THR A 2 -46.51 41.74 34.65
CA THR A 2 -45.31 41.18 34.03
C THR A 2 -45.59 39.95 33.14
N ASN A 3 -45.19 40.02 31.87
CA ASN A 3 -45.13 38.86 30.97
C ASN A 3 -43.80 38.12 31.22
N LYS A 4 -43.78 37.22 32.20
CA LYS A 4 -42.61 36.37 32.53
C LYS A 4 -42.81 34.96 31.99
N ASP A 5 -41.82 34.53 31.22
CA ASP A 5 -41.31 33.16 31.08
C ASP A 5 -42.30 32.04 30.75
N LYS A 6 -42.61 31.89 29.46
CA LYS A 6 -42.84 30.55 28.89
C LYS A 6 -41.47 29.97 28.50
N PRO A 7 -41.05 28.81 29.04
CA PRO A 7 -39.77 28.22 28.68
C PRO A 7 -39.75 27.92 27.17
N LYS A 8 -38.78 28.50 26.45
CA LYS A 8 -38.52 28.14 25.05
C LYS A 8 -38.30 26.64 25.00
N GLN A 9 -39.24 25.91 24.39
CA GLN A 9 -39.15 24.48 24.19
C GLN A 9 -37.82 24.19 23.46
N ARG A 10 -36.93 23.41 24.08
CA ARG A 10 -35.63 23.09 23.51
C ARG A 10 -35.83 22.46 22.13
N ALA A 11 -35.04 22.91 21.17
CA ALA A 11 -35.12 22.43 19.80
C ALA A 11 -34.91 20.90 19.77
N ARG A 12 -35.65 20.19 18.91
CA ARG A 12 -35.76 18.72 18.94
C ARG A 12 -34.39 18.03 18.87
N GLN A 13 -33.45 18.59 18.11
CA GLN A 13 -32.07 18.10 18.01
C GLN A 13 -31.32 18.12 19.34
N ILE A 14 -31.54 19.15 20.17
CA ILE A 14 -30.92 19.26 21.49
C ILE A 14 -31.45 18.15 22.40
N GLN A 15 -32.76 17.89 22.36
CA GLN A 15 -33.38 16.82 23.14
C GLN A 15 -32.84 15.44 22.75
N ILE A 16 -32.66 15.18 21.44
CA ILE A 16 -32.10 13.92 20.95
C ILE A 16 -30.66 13.72 21.45
N VAL A 17 -29.82 14.76 21.39
CA VAL A 17 -28.44 14.70 21.88
C VAL A 17 -28.38 14.47 23.39
N GLU A 18 -29.29 15.07 24.16
CA GLU A 18 -29.38 14.84 25.61
C GLU A 18 -29.72 13.38 25.94
N VAL A 19 -30.69 12.79 25.24
CA VAL A 19 -31.04 11.37 25.41
C VAL A 19 -29.86 10.44 25.06
N ILE A 20 -29.12 10.73 23.99
CA ILE A 20 -27.92 9.95 23.63
C ILE A 20 -26.85 10.03 24.75
N ARG A 21 -26.65 11.22 25.33
CA ARG A 21 -25.69 11.40 26.44
C ARG A 21 -26.12 10.66 27.70
N GLU A 22 -27.40 10.64 28.02
CA GLU A 22 -27.94 9.89 29.15
C GLU A 22 -27.66 8.39 29.01
N HIS A 23 -27.89 7.82 27.82
CA HIS A 23 -27.60 6.40 27.57
C HIS A 23 -26.09 6.08 27.59
N PHE A 24 -25.22 7.00 27.18
CA PHE A 24 -23.77 6.81 27.37
C PHE A 24 -23.39 6.79 28.85
N ALA A 25 -23.94 7.69 29.66
CA ALA A 25 -23.69 7.71 31.11
C ALA A 25 -24.20 6.43 31.80
N GLU A 26 -25.33 5.88 31.34
CA GLU A 26 -25.85 4.59 31.82
C GLU A 26 -24.89 3.43 31.49
N LEU A 27 -24.37 3.37 30.25
CA LEU A 27 -23.39 2.37 29.84
C LEU A 27 -22.06 2.47 30.62
N GLU A 28 -21.60 3.69 30.89
CA GLU A 28 -20.42 3.94 31.72
C GLU A 28 -20.64 3.47 33.16
N GLY A 29 -21.82 3.72 33.73
CA GLY A 29 -22.20 3.23 35.05
C GLY A 29 -22.25 1.70 35.14
N LEU A 30 -22.66 1.03 34.07
CA LEU A 30 -22.67 -0.43 33.99
C LEU A 30 -21.27 -1.02 33.85
N ALA A 31 -20.30 -0.29 33.29
CA ALA A 31 -18.97 -0.81 32.97
C ALA A 31 -18.24 -1.43 34.17
N ALA A 32 -18.42 -0.89 35.38
CA ALA A 32 -17.83 -1.41 36.62
C ALA A 32 -18.44 -2.74 37.09
N THR A 33 -19.63 -3.09 36.60
CA THR A 33 -20.39 -4.30 36.98
C THR A 33 -20.32 -5.42 35.94
N LEU A 34 -19.78 -5.13 34.75
CA LEU A 34 -19.68 -6.10 33.66
C LEU A 34 -18.50 -7.06 33.84
N SER A 35 -18.70 -8.31 33.43
CA SER A 35 -17.58 -9.26 33.28
C SER A 35 -16.66 -8.87 32.12
N VAL A 36 -15.42 -9.36 32.11
CA VAL A 36 -14.43 -9.08 31.05
C VAL A 36 -14.95 -9.41 29.65
N VAL A 37 -15.65 -10.54 29.50
CA VAL A 37 -16.22 -10.99 28.23
C VAL A 37 -17.34 -10.05 27.77
N ALA A 38 -18.23 -9.66 28.68
CA ALA A 38 -19.32 -8.73 28.38
C ALA A 38 -18.77 -7.33 28.01
N SER A 39 -17.75 -6.86 28.74
CA SER A 39 -17.08 -5.58 28.48
C SER A 39 -16.45 -5.54 27.07
N ASN A 40 -15.73 -6.59 26.67
CA ASN A 40 -15.15 -6.68 25.32
C ASN A 40 -16.21 -6.73 24.22
N ARG A 41 -17.32 -7.46 24.42
CA ARG A 41 -18.43 -7.50 23.47
C ARG A 41 -19.12 -6.15 23.32
N THR A 42 -19.40 -5.47 24.44
CA THR A 42 -19.98 -4.12 24.44
C THR A 42 -19.05 -3.12 23.75
N ARG A 43 -17.74 -3.20 24.00
CA ARG A 43 -16.74 -2.38 23.29
C ARG A 43 -16.79 -2.59 21.78
N GLN A 44 -16.88 -3.83 21.32
CA GLN A 44 -16.95 -4.13 19.89
C GLN A 44 -18.23 -3.57 19.26
N LEU A 45 -19.39 -3.73 19.91
CA LEU A 45 -20.67 -3.18 19.43
C LEU A 45 -20.65 -1.65 19.34
N LEU A 46 -20.00 -0.98 20.29
CA LEU A 46 -19.82 0.48 20.25
C LEU A 46 -18.93 0.91 19.08
N LEU A 47 -17.86 0.17 18.78
CA LEU A 47 -16.95 0.48 17.68
C LEU A 47 -17.58 0.20 16.30
N ASP A 48 -18.33 -0.90 16.16
CA ASP A 48 -18.86 -1.33 14.86
C ASP A 48 -20.16 -0.62 14.47
N HIS A 49 -21.00 -0.28 15.46
CA HIS A 49 -22.33 0.30 15.19
C HIS A 49 -22.38 1.76 15.62
N VAL A 50 -22.19 2.05 16.91
CA VAL A 50 -22.42 3.40 17.45
C VAL A 50 -21.42 4.42 16.90
N LYS A 51 -20.13 4.08 16.86
CA LYS A 51 -19.09 4.95 16.31
C LYS A 51 -19.39 5.27 14.84
N ASN A 52 -19.65 4.25 14.03
CA ASN A 52 -19.88 4.42 12.61
C ASN A 52 -21.17 5.22 12.32
N ASP A 53 -22.26 4.93 13.02
CA ASP A 53 -23.53 5.67 12.86
C ASP A 53 -23.43 7.11 13.35
N LEU A 54 -22.68 7.36 14.42
CA LEU A 54 -22.41 8.72 14.92
C LEU A 54 -21.60 9.53 13.90
N PHE A 55 -20.50 8.98 13.39
CA PHE A 55 -19.69 9.64 12.35
C PHE A 55 -20.52 9.92 11.09
N ARG A 56 -21.34 8.96 10.66
CA ARG A 56 -22.26 9.15 9.52
C ARG A 56 -23.27 10.27 9.78
N THR A 57 -23.84 10.32 10.98
CA THR A 57 -24.82 11.35 11.35
C THR A 57 -24.16 12.74 11.41
N ILE A 58 -22.98 12.85 12.02
CA ILE A 58 -22.19 14.09 12.03
C ILE A 58 -21.90 14.56 10.60
N ALA A 59 -21.42 13.68 9.73
CA ALA A 59 -21.14 14.01 8.34
C ALA A 59 -22.40 14.43 7.56
N SER A 60 -23.58 13.93 7.92
CA SER A 60 -24.85 14.35 7.30
C SER A 60 -25.36 15.72 7.75
N LEU A 61 -24.89 16.21 8.90
CA LEU A 61 -25.24 17.51 9.46
C LEU A 61 -24.27 18.62 9.03
N ASP A 62 -23.15 18.25 8.41
CA ASP A 62 -22.21 19.20 7.83
C ASP A 62 -22.75 19.70 6.48
N SER A 63 -23.00 21.00 6.37
CA SER A 63 -23.40 21.63 5.11
C SER A 63 -22.25 21.63 4.10
N VAL A 64 -21.01 21.49 4.57
CA VAL A 64 -19.80 21.31 3.76
C VAL A 64 -19.35 19.87 3.88
N LYS A 65 -19.66 19.05 2.87
CA LYS A 65 -19.29 17.63 2.90
C LYS A 65 -17.78 17.45 2.81
N GLU A 66 -17.21 16.64 3.70
CA GLU A 66 -15.86 16.13 3.51
C GLU A 66 -15.80 15.29 2.21
N PRO A 67 -14.69 15.36 1.45
CA PRO A 67 -14.53 14.50 0.29
C PRO A 67 -14.47 13.03 0.74
N THR A 68 -15.06 12.13 -0.04
CA THR A 68 -15.05 10.68 0.26
C THR A 68 -13.65 10.10 0.36
N SER A 69 -12.69 10.73 -0.30
CA SER A 69 -11.27 10.46 -0.16
C SER A 69 -10.46 11.71 -0.49
N PHE A 70 -9.25 11.79 0.05
CA PHE A 70 -8.27 12.82 -0.32
C PHE A 70 -6.94 12.14 -0.62
N PHE A 71 -6.12 12.78 -1.45
CA PHE A 71 -4.81 12.27 -1.81
C PHE A 71 -3.76 12.88 -0.90
N ASP A 72 -3.17 12.07 -0.02
CA ASP A 72 -2.05 12.48 0.83
C ASP A 72 -0.72 11.96 0.27
N PRO A 73 0.11 12.81 -0.37
CA PRO A 73 1.41 12.37 -0.86
C PRO A 73 2.40 12.02 0.25
N SER A 74 2.13 12.40 1.50
CA SER A 74 2.98 12.10 2.66
C SER A 74 2.61 10.77 3.33
N ASP A 75 1.45 10.20 3.00
CA ASP A 75 1.06 8.88 3.46
C ASP A 75 2.07 7.82 2.98
N PRO A 76 2.61 6.97 3.88
CA PRO A 76 3.64 6.00 3.50
C PRO A 76 3.18 4.99 2.43
N GLN A 77 1.89 4.63 2.38
CA GLN A 77 1.39 3.73 1.35
C GLN A 77 1.39 4.41 -0.02
N THR A 78 0.91 5.65 -0.08
CA THR A 78 0.91 6.48 -1.29
C THR A 78 2.32 6.73 -1.80
N ALA A 79 3.24 7.12 -0.91
CA ALA A 79 4.66 7.27 -1.23
C ALA A 79 5.28 5.95 -1.75
N GLY A 80 4.91 4.81 -1.14
CA GLY A 80 5.32 3.48 -1.60
C GLY A 80 4.86 3.18 -3.03
N ARG A 81 3.61 3.51 -3.38
CA ARG A 81 3.09 3.34 -4.75
C ARG A 81 3.85 4.20 -5.74
N LEU A 82 4.12 5.46 -5.42
CA LEU A 82 4.91 6.35 -6.27
C LEU A 82 6.33 5.79 -6.51
N VAL A 83 6.95 5.23 -5.48
CA VAL A 83 8.26 4.57 -5.60
C VAL A 83 8.17 3.29 -6.45
N ALA A 84 7.10 2.50 -6.33
CA ALA A 84 6.89 1.33 -7.17
C ALA A 84 6.76 1.70 -8.66
N VAL A 85 5.98 2.73 -8.99
CA VAL A 85 5.88 3.29 -10.35
C VAL A 85 7.25 3.78 -10.83
N ALA A 86 7.96 4.53 -9.99
CA ALA A 86 9.29 5.04 -10.32
C ALA A 86 10.31 3.91 -10.59
N LEU A 87 10.22 2.78 -9.87
CA LEU A 87 11.03 1.60 -10.13
C LEU A 87 10.74 1.04 -11.53
N LEU A 88 9.48 0.90 -11.90
CA LEU A 88 9.06 0.34 -13.19
C LEU A 88 9.47 1.21 -14.38
N ALA A 89 9.58 2.53 -14.17
CA ALA A 89 10.12 3.45 -15.15
C ALA A 89 11.64 3.28 -15.39
N GLN A 90 12.36 2.60 -14.48
CA GLN A 90 13.79 2.36 -14.67
C GLN A 90 14.04 1.37 -15.82
N PRO A 91 15.11 1.56 -16.61
CA PRO A 91 15.50 0.57 -17.60
C PRO A 91 15.90 -0.73 -16.92
N ARG A 92 15.67 -1.85 -17.60
CA ARG A 92 16.26 -3.13 -17.20
C ARG A 92 17.74 -3.10 -17.49
N VAL A 93 18.52 -3.63 -16.55
CA VAL A 93 19.95 -3.83 -16.72
C VAL A 93 20.30 -5.29 -16.54
N PRO A 94 21.26 -5.83 -17.31
CA PRO A 94 21.75 -7.19 -17.13
C PRO A 94 22.20 -7.44 -15.68
N PHE A 95 21.81 -8.57 -15.11
CA PHE A 95 22.04 -8.89 -13.70
C PHE A 95 23.53 -9.13 -13.39
N ASP A 96 24.32 -9.51 -14.39
CA ASP A 96 25.76 -9.66 -14.32
C ASP A 96 26.53 -8.33 -14.26
N ARG A 97 25.95 -7.22 -14.75
CA ARG A 97 26.60 -5.91 -14.92
C ARG A 97 26.25 -4.88 -13.85
N ILE A 98 25.71 -5.31 -12.71
CA ILE A 98 25.38 -4.39 -11.61
C ILE A 98 26.67 -3.82 -11.00
N PHE A 99 26.82 -2.50 -11.09
CA PHE A 99 27.94 -1.76 -10.48
C PHE A 99 27.71 -1.46 -9.00
N ARG A 100 28.82 -1.34 -8.25
CA ARG A 100 28.80 -0.97 -6.83
C ARG A 100 28.29 0.45 -6.65
N SER A 101 27.24 0.62 -5.86
CA SER A 101 26.63 1.92 -5.57
C SER A 101 26.22 2.01 -4.11
N TYR A 102 26.21 3.24 -3.58
CA TYR A 102 25.57 3.57 -2.31
C TYR A 102 24.04 3.59 -2.45
N GLY A 103 23.33 3.40 -1.35
CA GLY A 103 21.87 3.45 -1.27
C GLY A 103 21.22 2.14 -0.80
N GLY A 104 20.17 2.30 0.01
CA GLY A 104 19.09 1.34 0.19
C GLY A 104 17.94 1.64 -0.77
N GLY A 105 17.00 0.72 -0.91
CA GLY A 105 15.88 0.91 -1.84
C GLY A 105 15.19 -0.38 -2.23
N VAL A 106 14.60 -0.38 -3.43
CA VAL A 106 13.78 -1.48 -3.96
C VAL A 106 14.33 -1.97 -5.29
N TYR A 107 14.12 -3.25 -5.60
CA TYR A 107 14.53 -3.87 -6.85
C TYR A 107 13.56 -4.96 -7.27
N ALA A 108 13.59 -5.27 -8.57
CA ALA A 108 12.83 -6.34 -9.19
C ALA A 108 13.74 -7.10 -10.15
N ILE A 109 13.72 -8.43 -10.09
CA ILE A 109 14.51 -9.34 -10.92
C ILE A 109 13.57 -9.96 -11.97
N TYR A 110 14.02 -9.98 -13.22
CA TYR A 110 13.29 -10.45 -14.37
C TYR A 110 14.01 -11.63 -15.00
N TYR A 111 13.25 -12.58 -15.51
CA TYR A 111 13.79 -13.76 -16.19
C TYR A 111 13.61 -13.62 -17.71
N ILE A 112 14.65 -13.97 -18.47
CA ILE A 112 14.66 -13.93 -19.95
C ILE A 112 15.22 -15.23 -20.56
N GLY A 113 15.42 -16.26 -19.75
CA GLY A 113 15.99 -17.54 -20.18
C GLY A 113 14.98 -18.58 -20.66
N LYS A 114 15.42 -19.83 -20.71
CA LYS A 114 14.65 -20.96 -21.30
C LYS A 114 14.34 -22.09 -20.32
N HIS A 115 14.57 -21.92 -19.03
CA HIS A 115 14.25 -22.92 -18.01
C HIS A 115 12.75 -23.26 -18.09
N PRO A 116 12.36 -24.55 -18.26
CA PRO A 116 10.97 -24.93 -18.55
C PRO A 116 9.96 -24.43 -17.52
N ALA A 117 10.30 -24.50 -16.23
CA ALA A 117 9.45 -23.99 -15.15
C ALA A 117 9.11 -22.49 -15.27
N TYR A 118 9.92 -21.70 -15.97
CA TYR A 118 9.79 -20.25 -16.05
C TYR A 118 9.47 -19.75 -17.47
N ALA A 119 9.09 -20.65 -18.38
CA ALA A 119 8.78 -20.32 -19.77
C ALA A 119 7.70 -19.22 -19.89
N ALA A 120 6.66 -19.27 -19.05
CA ALA A 120 5.53 -18.33 -19.11
C ALA A 120 5.90 -16.89 -18.72
N ILE A 121 6.91 -16.70 -17.86
CA ILE A 121 7.34 -15.36 -17.40
C ILE A 121 8.56 -14.83 -18.20
N SER A 122 9.20 -15.68 -18.99
CA SER A 122 10.41 -15.32 -19.73
C SER A 122 10.15 -14.19 -20.72
N GLY A 123 10.95 -13.12 -20.65
CA GLY A 123 10.84 -11.96 -21.54
C GLY A 123 9.65 -11.04 -21.28
N THR A 124 8.86 -11.29 -20.23
CA THR A 124 7.67 -10.50 -19.90
C THR A 124 8.01 -9.27 -19.03
N GLU A 125 7.04 -8.39 -18.80
CA GLU A 125 7.08 -7.27 -17.87
C GLU A 125 6.86 -7.63 -16.39
N SER A 126 6.64 -8.91 -16.09
CA SER A 126 6.53 -9.40 -14.71
C SER A 126 7.88 -9.84 -14.12
N PRO A 127 8.25 -9.38 -12.91
CA PRO A 127 9.42 -9.87 -12.20
C PRO A 127 9.18 -11.26 -11.62
N ILE A 128 10.21 -12.10 -11.64
CA ILE A 128 10.21 -13.41 -10.96
C ILE A 128 10.44 -13.26 -9.45
N TYR A 129 11.10 -12.17 -9.04
CA TYR A 129 11.36 -11.82 -7.65
C TYR A 129 11.37 -10.30 -7.45
N VAL A 130 10.80 -9.83 -6.35
CA VAL A 130 10.85 -8.44 -5.90
C VAL A 130 11.49 -8.40 -4.52
N GLY A 131 12.30 -7.39 -4.25
CA GLY A 131 12.84 -7.24 -2.91
C GLY A 131 13.20 -5.80 -2.55
N LYS A 132 13.42 -5.58 -1.25
CA LYS A 132 14.04 -4.36 -0.72
C LYS A 132 15.42 -4.58 -0.13
N ALA A 133 16.12 -3.48 0.07
CA ALA A 133 17.34 -3.41 0.85
C ALA A 133 17.25 -2.24 1.83
N ASP A 134 17.14 -2.56 3.12
CA ASP A 134 17.09 -1.54 4.17
C ASP A 134 18.43 -0.83 4.32
N PRO A 135 18.41 0.48 4.62
CA PRO A 135 19.62 1.25 4.84
C PRO A 135 20.40 0.72 6.04
N ALA A 136 21.70 1.00 6.09
CA ALA A 136 22.56 0.61 7.22
C ALA A 136 22.12 1.25 8.55
N SER A 137 21.49 2.43 8.48
CA SER A 137 20.88 3.11 9.62
C SER A 137 19.47 3.60 9.22
N PRO A 138 18.45 3.42 10.09
CA PRO A 138 17.11 3.99 9.88
C PRO A 138 17.08 5.52 9.82
N GLN A 139 18.12 6.20 10.32
CA GLN A 139 18.23 7.66 10.33
C GLN A 139 19.00 8.20 9.11
N ALA A 140 19.51 7.33 8.24
CA ALA A 140 20.23 7.74 7.04
C ALA A 140 19.33 8.58 6.11
N ARG A 141 19.81 9.75 5.72
CA ARG A 141 19.11 10.71 4.85
C ARG A 141 19.69 10.76 3.45
N THR A 142 20.95 10.33 3.28
CA THR A 142 21.63 10.29 1.98
C THR A 142 21.95 8.85 1.57
N PRO A 143 22.04 8.55 0.26
CA PRO A 143 22.46 7.22 -0.20
C PRO A 143 23.79 6.75 0.43
N ARG A 144 24.73 7.68 0.64
CA ARG A 144 26.04 7.38 1.23
C ARG A 144 25.91 6.87 2.67
N GLU A 145 25.11 7.54 3.49
CA GLU A 145 24.81 7.11 4.87
C GLU A 145 24.05 5.78 4.90
N GLN A 146 23.20 5.52 3.91
CA GLN A 146 22.50 4.25 3.80
C GLN A 146 23.47 3.08 3.52
N GLY A 147 24.68 3.35 2.99
CA GLY A 147 25.66 2.33 2.63
C GLY A 147 25.31 1.58 1.34
N PRO A 148 26.14 0.61 0.88
CA PRO A 148 25.94 -0.08 -0.40
C PRO A 148 24.91 -1.22 -0.32
N ARG A 149 23.78 -1.00 0.36
CA ARG A 149 22.83 -2.06 0.79
C ARG A 149 22.11 -2.71 -0.39
N LEU A 150 21.59 -1.89 -1.30
CA LEU A 150 20.89 -2.38 -2.50
C LEU A 150 21.82 -3.20 -3.40
N TYR A 151 23.04 -2.69 -3.62
CA TYR A 151 24.07 -3.42 -4.35
C TYR A 151 24.39 -4.76 -3.69
N SER A 152 24.70 -4.77 -2.38
CA SER A 152 25.03 -6.01 -1.66
C SER A 152 23.92 -7.05 -1.77
N ARG A 153 22.65 -6.65 -1.64
CA ARG A 153 21.52 -7.57 -1.73
C ARG A 153 21.39 -8.21 -3.13
N LEU A 154 21.54 -7.41 -4.18
CA LEU A 154 21.54 -7.92 -5.56
C LEU A 154 22.72 -8.87 -5.81
N VAL A 155 23.90 -8.56 -5.23
CA VAL A 155 25.06 -9.45 -5.30
C VAL A 155 24.81 -10.78 -4.61
N ASP A 156 24.12 -10.81 -3.47
CA ASP A 156 23.79 -12.05 -2.77
C ASP A 156 22.90 -12.97 -3.62
N HIS A 157 21.85 -12.42 -4.24
CA HIS A 157 20.99 -13.16 -5.18
C HIS A 157 21.78 -13.69 -6.37
N ARG A 158 22.63 -12.84 -6.95
CA ARG A 158 23.51 -13.26 -8.06
C ARG A 158 24.45 -14.38 -7.65
N LYS A 159 25.01 -14.34 -6.45
CA LYS A 159 25.86 -15.42 -5.93
C LYS A 159 25.06 -16.72 -5.75
N ALA A 160 23.84 -16.64 -5.24
CA ALA A 160 22.97 -17.81 -5.11
C ALA A 160 22.72 -18.49 -6.46
N ILE A 161 22.39 -17.71 -7.49
CA ILE A 161 22.19 -18.24 -8.87
C ILE A 161 23.52 -18.80 -9.42
N ARG A 162 24.66 -18.10 -9.26
CA ARG A 162 25.98 -18.63 -9.69
C ARG A 162 26.32 -19.95 -9.04
N THR A 163 25.97 -20.14 -7.78
CA THR A 163 26.25 -21.39 -7.06
C THR A 163 25.46 -22.56 -7.65
N VAL A 164 24.18 -22.38 -7.95
CA VAL A 164 23.36 -23.44 -8.57
C VAL A 164 23.74 -23.67 -10.03
N GLU A 165 24.07 -22.61 -10.78
CA GLU A 165 24.60 -22.68 -12.14
C GLU A 165 25.88 -23.52 -12.21
N ALA A 166 26.88 -23.21 -11.37
CA ALA A 166 28.13 -23.94 -11.32
C ALA A 166 27.94 -25.41 -10.90
N HIS A 167 26.99 -25.68 -10.00
CA HIS A 167 26.64 -27.04 -9.59
C HIS A 167 26.00 -27.82 -10.74
N ALA A 168 25.02 -27.25 -11.43
CA ALA A 168 24.35 -27.87 -12.57
C ALA A 168 25.35 -28.20 -13.69
N LEU A 169 26.22 -27.26 -14.04
CA LEU A 169 27.27 -27.46 -15.06
C LEU A 169 28.24 -28.57 -14.67
N LYS A 170 28.71 -28.59 -13.42
CA LYS A 170 29.64 -29.61 -12.92
C LYS A 170 29.05 -31.02 -12.96
N ASN A 171 27.75 -31.16 -12.70
CA ASN A 171 27.08 -32.45 -12.60
C ASN A 171 26.28 -32.82 -13.86
N GLY A 172 26.31 -32.01 -14.92
CA GLY A 172 25.59 -32.26 -16.16
C GLY A 172 24.06 -32.27 -15.99
N LEU A 173 23.52 -31.45 -15.08
CA LEU A 173 22.08 -31.36 -14.86
C LEU A 173 21.39 -30.65 -16.03
N PRO A 174 20.17 -31.08 -16.43
CA PRO A 174 19.36 -30.35 -17.40
C PRO A 174 18.81 -29.04 -16.79
N ASP A 175 18.14 -28.23 -17.63
CA ASP A 175 17.38 -27.05 -17.19
C ASP A 175 18.21 -26.04 -16.37
N LEU A 176 19.26 -25.51 -16.98
CA LEU A 176 20.20 -24.62 -16.30
C LEU A 176 19.55 -23.28 -15.93
N LEU A 177 19.81 -22.83 -14.71
CA LEU A 177 19.50 -21.48 -14.25
C LEU A 177 20.73 -20.57 -14.41
N LEU A 178 20.89 -19.94 -15.57
CA LEU A 178 22.06 -19.12 -15.88
C LEU A 178 21.91 -17.71 -15.35
N VAL A 179 22.96 -17.12 -14.78
CA VAL A 179 22.92 -15.70 -14.36
C VAL A 179 22.68 -14.74 -15.52
N SER A 180 23.14 -15.09 -16.72
CA SER A 180 22.92 -14.32 -17.95
C SER A 180 21.45 -14.23 -18.36
N ASP A 181 20.61 -15.12 -17.83
CA ASP A 181 19.17 -15.16 -18.12
C ASP A 181 18.36 -14.21 -17.22
N PHE A 182 19.04 -13.32 -16.50
CA PHE A 182 18.39 -12.38 -15.58
C PHE A 182 18.72 -10.94 -15.90
N GLU A 183 17.71 -10.10 -15.73
CA GLU A 183 17.82 -8.65 -15.70
C GLU A 183 17.25 -8.12 -14.38
N CYS A 184 17.56 -6.87 -14.05
CA CYS A 184 16.91 -6.24 -12.90
C CYS A 184 16.57 -4.77 -13.18
N ARG A 185 15.53 -4.30 -12.50
CA ARG A 185 15.34 -2.88 -12.19
C ARG A 185 15.78 -2.66 -10.75
N LYS A 186 16.40 -1.51 -10.49
CA LYS A 186 16.80 -1.10 -9.14
C LYS A 186 16.56 0.39 -8.98
N LEU A 187 16.10 0.79 -7.80
CA LEU A 187 15.90 2.20 -7.45
C LEU A 187 16.38 2.43 -6.02
N VAL A 188 17.30 3.38 -5.86
CA VAL A 188 17.69 3.90 -4.54
C VAL A 188 16.61 4.88 -4.11
N THR A 189 16.14 4.75 -2.88
CA THR A 189 15.00 5.53 -2.38
C THR A 189 15.35 6.21 -1.06
N ALA A 190 14.55 7.22 -0.69
CA ALA A 190 14.55 7.71 0.67
C ALA A 190 14.21 6.57 1.65
N THR A 191 14.73 6.68 2.87
CA THR A 191 14.49 5.71 3.94
C THR A 191 12.98 5.61 4.23
N ASN A 192 12.52 4.40 4.53
CA ASN A 192 11.13 3.98 4.80
C ASN A 192 10.25 3.72 3.58
N ALA A 193 10.50 4.39 2.44
CA ALA A 193 9.67 4.20 1.26
C ALA A 193 9.83 2.80 0.62
N GLN A 194 10.99 2.16 0.80
CA GLN A 194 11.29 0.86 0.19
C GLN A 194 10.40 -0.28 0.70
N LEU A 195 9.90 -0.19 1.93
CA LEU A 195 9.02 -1.21 2.55
C LEU A 195 7.68 -1.28 1.83
N PHE A 196 7.03 -0.14 1.68
CA PHE A 196 5.72 -0.05 1.04
C PHE A 196 5.81 -0.33 -0.46
N ALA A 197 6.88 0.15 -1.12
CA ALA A 197 7.10 -0.15 -2.53
C ALA A 197 7.24 -1.65 -2.82
N GLU A 198 8.02 -2.37 -2.00
CA GLU A 198 8.14 -3.84 -2.10
C GLU A 198 6.78 -4.52 -1.96
N ALA A 199 6.00 -4.14 -0.94
CA ALA A 199 4.68 -4.71 -0.70
C ALA A 199 3.73 -4.50 -1.89
N HIS A 200 3.66 -3.28 -2.45
CA HIS A 200 2.83 -2.98 -3.62
C HIS A 200 3.25 -3.76 -4.86
N LEU A 201 4.56 -3.86 -5.12
CA LEU A 201 5.08 -4.63 -6.25
C LEU A 201 4.79 -6.13 -6.11
N ILE A 202 4.95 -6.69 -4.89
CA ILE A 202 4.59 -8.08 -4.62
C ILE A 202 3.08 -8.28 -4.82
N ASP A 203 2.26 -7.33 -4.38
CA ASP A 203 0.80 -7.42 -4.52
C ASP A 203 0.37 -7.43 -5.99
N ILE A 204 0.94 -6.55 -6.80
CA ILE A 204 0.59 -6.42 -8.23
C ILE A 204 1.09 -7.61 -9.04
N PHE A 205 2.36 -7.98 -8.89
CA PHE A 205 3.00 -8.95 -9.78
C PHE A 205 2.93 -10.39 -9.30
N LYS A 206 2.64 -10.61 -8.01
CA LYS A 206 2.68 -11.94 -7.37
C LYS A 206 3.92 -12.76 -7.81
N PRO A 207 5.15 -12.25 -7.59
CA PRO A 207 6.37 -12.92 -8.03
C PRO A 207 6.58 -14.30 -7.37
N ILE A 208 6.83 -15.34 -8.18
CA ILE A 208 6.84 -16.74 -7.73
C ILE A 208 7.98 -17.08 -6.76
N TRP A 209 9.07 -16.32 -6.73
CA TRP A 209 10.20 -16.55 -5.81
C TRP A 209 10.06 -15.83 -4.47
N ASN A 210 9.08 -14.93 -4.33
CA ASN A 210 8.79 -14.29 -3.06
C ASN A 210 8.11 -15.27 -2.11
N TRP A 211 8.41 -15.14 -0.81
CA TRP A 211 7.79 -15.95 0.23
C TRP A 211 6.26 -15.74 0.26
N ASP A 212 5.82 -14.52 0.01
CA ASP A 212 4.42 -14.07 0.08
C ASP A 212 3.48 -14.82 -0.88
N THR A 213 4.01 -15.33 -2.00
CA THR A 213 3.21 -16.12 -2.95
C THR A 213 3.13 -17.59 -2.56
N ASN A 214 4.03 -18.06 -1.69
CA ASN A 214 4.13 -19.44 -1.23
C ASN A 214 4.24 -20.49 -2.38
N VAL A 215 4.85 -20.10 -3.51
CA VAL A 215 5.01 -20.96 -4.71
C VAL A 215 6.40 -21.58 -4.76
N CYS A 216 7.43 -20.78 -5.08
CA CYS A 216 8.81 -21.23 -5.30
C CYS A 216 9.80 -20.38 -4.47
N TRP A 217 9.50 -20.23 -3.18
CA TRP A 217 10.29 -19.38 -2.27
C TRP A 217 11.65 -20.01 -1.90
N GLY A 218 12.58 -19.16 -1.45
CA GLY A 218 13.81 -19.61 -0.80
C GLY A 218 15.12 -19.07 -1.37
N ILE A 219 15.10 -18.36 -2.50
CA ILE A 219 16.31 -17.73 -3.06
C ILE A 219 17.03 -16.82 -2.04
N SER A 220 16.26 -16.12 -1.22
CA SER A 220 16.75 -15.20 -0.17
C SER A 220 17.24 -15.86 1.11
N LYS A 221 17.05 -17.17 1.28
CA LYS A 221 17.41 -17.89 2.51
C LYS A 221 18.93 -18.02 2.61
N HIS A 222 19.44 -17.72 3.79
CA HIS A 222 20.82 -18.01 4.17
C HIS A 222 20.85 -19.24 5.07
N GLY A 223 21.90 -20.05 4.98
CA GLY A 223 22.04 -21.23 5.83
C GLY A 223 22.33 -20.80 7.27
N ASP A 224 21.31 -20.76 8.12
CA ASP A 224 21.52 -20.52 9.56
C ASP A 224 22.07 -21.79 10.21
N THR A 225 23.23 -21.67 10.84
CA THR A 225 23.75 -22.63 11.80
C THR A 225 22.93 -22.51 13.09
N ASP A 226 22.22 -23.59 13.41
CA ASP A 226 21.60 -23.90 14.71
C ASP A 226 20.25 -23.22 15.03
N GLY A 227 19.17 -24.01 15.00
CA GLY A 227 18.00 -23.74 15.85
C GLY A 227 16.61 -23.91 15.22
N ARG A 228 16.46 -24.09 13.91
CA ARG A 228 15.16 -24.37 13.30
C ARG A 228 15.25 -25.54 12.34
N SER A 229 14.33 -26.50 12.48
CA SER A 229 14.08 -27.57 11.50
C SER A 229 13.60 -26.91 10.20
N ASN A 230 14.56 -26.41 9.42
CA ASN A 230 14.30 -25.59 8.25
C ASN A 230 14.41 -26.48 7.02
N SER A 231 13.30 -27.10 6.60
CA SER A 231 13.19 -27.86 5.35
C SER A 231 13.87 -27.17 4.17
N ARG A 232 14.38 -27.96 3.21
CA ARG A 232 14.91 -27.48 1.93
C ARG A 232 13.80 -26.71 1.21
N SER A 233 14.10 -25.47 0.83
CA SER A 233 13.10 -24.59 0.25
C SER A 233 12.68 -25.07 -1.14
N PRO A 234 11.46 -24.80 -1.62
CA PRO A 234 11.06 -25.13 -2.98
C PRO A 234 12.04 -24.66 -4.05
N TRP A 235 12.64 -23.46 -3.88
CA TRP A 235 13.67 -22.96 -4.77
C TRP A 235 14.92 -23.85 -4.76
N ASP A 236 15.39 -24.29 -3.59
CA ASP A 236 16.54 -25.20 -3.48
C ASP A 236 16.27 -26.62 -3.98
N VAL A 237 15.02 -27.08 -3.91
CA VAL A 237 14.61 -28.40 -4.40
C VAL A 237 14.77 -28.48 -5.92
N ILE A 238 14.30 -27.47 -6.65
CA ILE A 238 14.37 -27.45 -8.12
C ILE A 238 15.68 -26.81 -8.65
N HIS A 239 16.45 -26.12 -7.79
CA HIS A 239 17.77 -25.56 -8.11
C HIS A 239 18.84 -26.02 -7.12
N PRO A 240 19.31 -27.28 -7.22
CA PRO A 240 20.31 -27.81 -6.30
C PRO A 240 21.68 -27.14 -6.49
N GLY A 241 22.44 -27.04 -5.39
CA GLY A 241 23.86 -26.61 -5.44
C GLY A 241 24.33 -25.77 -4.27
N ARG A 242 23.42 -25.16 -3.50
CA ARG A 242 23.79 -24.46 -2.27
C ARG A 242 24.14 -25.47 -1.19
N VAL A 243 25.39 -25.49 -0.75
CA VAL A 243 25.94 -26.50 0.18
C VAL A 243 25.06 -26.73 1.41
N TRP A 244 24.59 -25.65 2.05
CA TRP A 244 23.76 -25.77 3.25
C TRP A 244 22.37 -26.39 2.97
N ALA A 245 21.84 -26.22 1.77
CA ALA A 245 20.54 -26.76 1.36
C ALA A 245 20.64 -28.24 0.96
N MET A 246 21.83 -28.69 0.54
CA MET A 246 22.09 -30.07 0.11
C MET A 246 22.38 -31.03 1.27
N LEU A 247 22.33 -30.58 2.53
CA LEU A 247 22.56 -31.44 3.69
C LEU A 247 21.47 -32.53 3.77
N GLU A 248 21.88 -33.79 3.96
CA GLU A 248 20.97 -34.95 4.01
C GLU A 248 19.92 -34.84 5.11
N LYS A 249 20.24 -34.16 6.22
CA LYS A 249 19.31 -33.92 7.33
C LYS A 249 18.13 -33.01 6.98
N LEU A 250 18.15 -32.35 5.81
CA LEU A 250 17.08 -31.45 5.38
C LEU A 250 16.10 -32.20 4.49
N GLU A 251 14.86 -32.29 4.97
CA GLU A 251 13.73 -32.75 4.19
C GLU A 251 13.24 -31.67 3.24
N ASP A 252 12.71 -32.07 2.09
CA ASP A 252 12.11 -31.16 1.11
C ASP A 252 10.80 -30.57 1.65
N ALA A 253 10.63 -29.25 1.57
CA ALA A 253 9.38 -28.62 1.94
C ALA A 253 8.21 -29.07 1.04
N ARG A 254 8.51 -29.40 -0.23
CA ARG A 254 7.60 -29.96 -1.23
C ARG A 254 8.38 -30.79 -2.25
N PRO A 255 7.79 -31.86 -2.81
CA PRO A 255 8.42 -32.60 -3.89
C PRO A 255 8.51 -31.77 -5.18
N PRO A 256 9.49 -32.03 -6.06
CA PRO A 256 9.73 -31.26 -7.30
C PRO A 256 8.48 -31.13 -8.18
N GLU A 257 7.73 -32.21 -8.37
CA GLU A 257 6.55 -32.24 -9.25
C GLU A 257 5.45 -31.31 -8.73
N ARG A 258 5.30 -31.23 -7.41
CA ARG A 258 4.33 -30.32 -6.78
C ARG A 258 4.74 -28.86 -6.98
N ILE A 259 6.03 -28.56 -6.89
CA ILE A 259 6.56 -27.21 -7.08
C ILE A 259 6.31 -26.75 -8.52
N LEU A 260 6.61 -27.61 -9.50
CA LEU A 260 6.36 -27.32 -10.92
C LEU A 260 4.87 -27.11 -11.22
N GLN A 261 4.00 -27.93 -10.63
CA GLN A 261 2.55 -27.75 -10.75
C GLN A 261 2.06 -26.45 -10.10
N ASP A 262 2.57 -26.11 -8.92
CA ASP A 262 2.24 -24.86 -8.23
C ASP A 262 2.66 -23.64 -9.07
N ILE A 263 3.85 -23.68 -9.70
CA ILE A 263 4.33 -22.62 -10.61
C ILE A 263 3.39 -22.49 -11.82
N ALA A 264 3.04 -23.60 -12.48
CA ALA A 264 2.16 -23.59 -13.64
C ALA A 264 0.76 -23.03 -13.28
N ASN A 265 0.17 -23.49 -12.18
CA ASN A 265 -1.11 -23.01 -11.68
C ASN A 265 -1.06 -21.52 -11.33
N HIS A 266 0.05 -21.06 -10.77
CA HIS A 266 0.26 -19.66 -10.43
C HIS A 266 0.21 -18.78 -11.67
N PHE A 267 0.90 -19.14 -12.75
CA PHE A 267 0.87 -18.35 -13.99
C PHE A 267 -0.48 -18.39 -14.71
N VAL A 268 -1.30 -19.42 -14.51
CA VAL A 268 -2.69 -19.42 -14.99
C VAL A 268 -3.54 -18.45 -14.17
N LYS A 269 -3.41 -18.46 -12.84
CA LYS A 269 -4.19 -17.60 -11.93
C LYS A 269 -3.75 -16.13 -11.99
N HIS A 270 -2.46 -15.90 -12.20
CA HIS A 270 -1.80 -14.59 -12.23
C HIS A 270 -0.92 -14.50 -13.49
N PRO A 271 -1.53 -14.29 -14.68
CA PRO A 271 -0.78 -14.20 -15.93
C PRO A 271 0.28 -13.09 -15.89
N PRO A 272 1.51 -13.36 -16.38
CA PRO A 272 2.53 -12.32 -16.49
C PRO A 272 2.10 -11.16 -17.41
N PHE A 273 2.42 -9.94 -17.01
CA PHE A 273 2.20 -8.75 -17.85
C PHE A 273 3.18 -8.78 -19.01
N THR A 274 2.70 -8.70 -20.26
CA THR A 274 3.57 -8.79 -21.44
C THR A 274 4.04 -7.43 -21.94
N ASN A 275 3.28 -6.38 -21.64
CA ASN A 275 3.58 -5.00 -22.02
C ASN A 275 3.51 -4.07 -20.79
N ARG A 276 4.03 -2.85 -20.93
CA ARG A 276 4.06 -1.86 -19.85
C ARG A 276 2.75 -1.10 -19.70
N ASP A 277 1.95 -1.02 -20.75
CA ASP A 277 0.71 -0.24 -20.75
C ASP A 277 -0.31 -0.90 -19.81
N ASP A 278 -0.45 -2.24 -19.86
CA ASP A 278 -1.28 -3.02 -18.93
C ASP A 278 -0.89 -2.79 -17.46
N ILE A 279 0.41 -2.58 -17.21
CA ILE A 279 0.93 -2.31 -15.87
C ILE A 279 0.54 -0.89 -15.46
N ILE A 280 0.72 0.09 -16.34
CA ILE A 280 0.39 1.49 -16.08
C ILE A 280 -1.10 1.62 -15.77
N ASP A 281 -1.98 1.01 -16.57
CA ASP A 281 -3.43 1.04 -16.36
C ASP A 281 -3.79 0.50 -14.98
N ARG A 282 -3.22 -0.65 -14.59
CA ARG A 282 -3.44 -1.23 -13.27
C ARG A 282 -2.91 -0.38 -12.12
N PHE A 283 -1.82 0.37 -12.34
CA PHE A 283 -1.31 1.33 -11.38
C PHE A 283 -2.21 2.57 -11.27
N LEU A 284 -2.73 3.08 -12.39
CA LEU A 284 -3.65 4.21 -12.42
C LEU A 284 -4.98 3.88 -11.74
N GLU A 285 -5.51 2.68 -11.94
CA GLU A 285 -6.68 2.17 -11.20
C GLU A 285 -6.47 2.24 -9.68
N ALA A 286 -5.26 1.96 -9.19
CA ALA A 286 -4.96 2.04 -7.76
C ALA A 286 -4.91 3.47 -7.21
N PHE A 287 -4.76 4.49 -8.07
CA PHE A 287 -4.84 5.91 -7.71
C PHE A 287 -6.24 6.51 -7.92
N ALA A 288 -7.12 5.82 -8.63
CA ALA A 288 -8.48 6.29 -8.86
C ALA A 288 -9.24 6.39 -7.52
N GLN A 289 -9.75 7.59 -7.24
CA GLN A 289 -10.66 7.83 -6.13
C GLN A 289 -12.09 7.50 -6.60
N ASP A 290 -12.87 6.81 -5.76
CA ASP A 290 -14.24 6.41 -6.11
C ASP A 290 -15.11 7.65 -6.41
N PRO A 291 -15.67 7.78 -7.64
CA PRO A 291 -16.43 8.96 -8.03
C PRO A 291 -17.82 9.09 -7.38
N LEU A 292 -18.23 8.21 -6.47
CA LEU A 292 -19.60 8.18 -5.96
C LEU A 292 -19.83 8.94 -4.63
N ILE A 293 -19.95 10.28 -4.68
CA ILE A 293 -21.04 11.09 -4.05
C ILE A 293 -21.18 12.43 -4.83
N ALA A 294 -21.62 12.36 -6.07
CA ALA A 294 -22.16 13.52 -6.79
C ALA A 294 -23.57 13.18 -7.31
N THR A 295 -24.49 12.83 -6.41
CA THR A 295 -25.87 12.47 -6.77
C THR A 295 -26.91 13.49 -6.31
N SER A 296 -26.50 14.72 -6.01
CA SER A 296 -27.45 15.82 -5.84
C SER A 296 -26.92 17.05 -6.56
N PRO A 297 -27.74 17.72 -7.38
CA PRO A 297 -27.34 18.97 -8.02
C PRO A 297 -26.93 19.97 -6.94
N VAL A 298 -25.77 20.60 -7.13
CA VAL A 298 -25.34 21.74 -6.33
C VAL A 298 -26.30 22.88 -6.68
N THR A 299 -27.09 23.34 -5.71
CA THR A 299 -27.77 24.62 -5.79
C THR A 299 -26.77 25.66 -5.32
N ASP A 300 -26.25 26.46 -6.23
CA ASP A 300 -25.45 27.63 -5.88
C ASP A 300 -26.34 28.58 -5.07
N GLU A 301 -26.14 28.68 -3.76
CA GLU A 301 -26.72 29.78 -2.97
C GLU A 301 -25.89 31.05 -3.22
N GLU A 302 -25.97 31.59 -4.42
CA GLU A 302 -25.69 33.01 -4.67
C GLU A 302 -26.97 33.80 -4.45
N GLY A 303 -27.02 34.59 -3.36
CA GLY A 303 -27.96 35.71 -3.27
C GLY A 303 -28.58 35.95 -1.90
N ASN A 304 -27.85 36.59 -0.99
CA ASN A 304 -28.31 37.86 -0.39
C ASN A 304 -27.20 38.50 0.45
N LEU A 305 -26.23 39.12 -0.22
CA LEU A 305 -25.58 40.32 0.33
C LEU A 305 -26.40 41.50 -0.19
N GLU A 306 -27.51 41.81 0.51
CA GLU A 306 -28.20 43.08 0.29
C GLU A 306 -27.24 44.22 0.59
N VAL A 307 -26.87 44.91 -0.48
CA VAL A 307 -26.25 46.23 -0.47
C VAL A 307 -27.20 47.16 0.29
N GLY A 308 -26.77 47.61 1.46
CA GLY A 308 -27.49 48.62 2.23
C GLY A 308 -27.50 49.95 1.50
N GLU A 309 -28.58 50.27 0.81
CA GLU A 309 -28.83 51.58 0.26
C GLU A 309 -30.30 52.00 0.46
N ALA A 310 -30.58 52.69 1.58
CA ALA A 310 -31.71 53.61 1.81
C ALA A 310 -31.48 54.27 3.19
N ALA A 311 -31.63 55.57 3.42
CA ALA A 311 -32.47 56.54 2.75
C ALA A 311 -31.90 57.97 2.93
N LEU A 312 -31.91 58.76 1.85
CA LEU A 312 -31.85 60.21 1.89
C LEU A 312 -33.28 60.74 1.98
N ASP A 313 -33.51 61.50 3.05
CA ASP A 313 -34.74 62.15 3.45
C ASP A 313 -35.14 63.24 2.42
N GLN A 314 -36.26 63.05 1.71
CA GLN A 314 -36.93 64.10 0.95
C GLN A 314 -38.04 64.71 1.82
N LYS A 315 -37.74 65.84 2.47
CA LYS A 315 -38.76 66.74 2.99
C LYS A 315 -39.21 67.72 1.90
N ALA A 316 -40.48 67.52 1.55
CA ALA A 316 -41.44 68.38 0.89
C ALA A 316 -41.07 69.87 0.71
N SER A 317 -41.23 70.31 -0.53
CA SER A 317 -41.48 71.69 -0.93
C SER A 317 -42.86 72.16 -0.44
N GLU A 318 -42.92 73.26 0.32
CA GLU A 318 -44.08 74.15 0.34
C GLU A 318 -43.61 75.61 0.36
N ASN A 319 -43.93 76.29 -0.75
CA ASN A 319 -44.25 77.71 -0.91
C ASN A 319 -43.33 78.81 -0.34
N GLY A 320 -43.00 79.75 -1.25
CA GLY A 320 -43.13 81.17 -0.92
C GLY A 320 -41.95 82.06 -1.30
N SER A 321 -41.94 82.50 -2.57
CA SER A 321 -41.86 83.91 -2.97
C SER A 321 -40.95 84.92 -2.22
N ARG A 322 -40.12 85.60 -3.02
CA ARG A 322 -39.65 87.01 -2.96
C ARG A 322 -38.18 87.29 -2.64
N SER A 323 -37.51 87.72 -3.71
CA SER A 323 -36.75 88.98 -3.85
C SER A 323 -35.45 89.21 -3.06
N ARG A 324 -34.39 89.39 -3.85
CA ARG A 324 -33.10 90.09 -3.63
C ARG A 324 -33.22 91.46 -2.93
N PRO A 325 -32.12 92.10 -2.47
CA PRO A 325 -30.69 91.80 -2.72
C PRO A 325 -29.85 91.38 -1.51
#